data_AF-A0A1F9DH41-F1
#
_entry.id   AF-A0A1F9DH41-F1
#
_cell.length_a   1.000
_cell.length_b   1.000
_cell.length_c   1.000
_cell.angle_alpha   90.00
_cell.angle_beta   90.00
_cell.angle_gamma   90.00
#
_symmetry.space_group_name_H-M   'P 1'
#
loop_
_entity.id
_entity.type
_entity.pdbx_description
1 polymer ?
#
loop_
_entity_poly.entity_id
_entity_poly.type
_entity_poly.pdbx_seq_one_letter_code
_entity_poly.pdbx_strand_id
1 'polypeptide(L)' 'MRKKVGTILDEELLLRVKQTAFLRRLPLSRVLEDALRAYLATAEGKKKKGVAHSTRGGMAIARDSLAGIMDEGGVYEA' A
#
# COMPACT_ATOMS: atom_id res chain seq x y z
N MET A 1 -23.56 -9.05 10.65
CA MET A 1 -23.24 -10.41 11.16
C MET A 1 -21.73 -10.56 11.22
N ARG A 2 -21.17 -11.07 12.33
CA ARG A 2 -19.72 -11.37 12.40
C ARG A 2 -19.43 -12.70 11.72
N LYS A 3 -18.55 -12.71 10.72
CA LYS A 3 -18.04 -13.93 10.09
C LYS A 3 -16.92 -14.50 10.96
N LYS A 4 -17.00 -15.79 11.32
CA LYS A 4 -15.89 -16.50 11.97
C LYS A 4 -14.99 -17.08 10.88
N VAL A 5 -13.68 -16.88 11.03
CA VAL A 5 -12.66 -17.39 10.12
C VAL A 5 -11.66 -18.15 10.96
N GLY A 6 -11.41 -19.42 10.62
CA GLY A 6 -10.31 -20.19 11.21
C GLY A 6 -8.99 -19.79 10.57
N THR A 7 -7.91 -19.76 11.34
CA THR A 7 -6.58 -19.41 10.83
C THR A 7 -5.54 -20.31 11.45
N ILE A 8 -4.54 -20.70 10.66
CA ILE A 8 -3.36 -21.43 11.13
C ILE A 8 -2.28 -20.38 11.40
N LEU A 9 -1.67 -20.47 12.58
CA LEU A 9 -0.60 -19.58 13.01
C LEU A 9 0.58 -20.45 13.46
N ASP A 10 1.77 -19.95 13.21
CA ASP A 10 2.98 -20.50 13.81
C ASP A 10 2.87 -20.50 15.34
N GLU A 11 3.42 -21.53 16.00
CA GLU A 11 3.27 -21.74 17.44
C GLU A 11 3.95 -20.63 18.25
N GLU A 12 5.13 -20.18 17.82
CA GLU A 12 5.86 -19.11 18.50
C GLU A 12 5.09 -17.79 18.35
N LEU A 13 4.57 -17.52 17.16
CA LEU A 13 3.71 -16.36 16.94
C LEU A 13 2.46 -16.40 17.82
N LEU A 14 1.78 -17.55 17.89
CA LEU A 14 0.60 -17.72 18.74
C LEU A 14 0.92 -17.47 20.22
N LEU A 15 2.06 -17.97 20.71
CA LEU A 15 2.51 -17.74 22.07
C LEU A 15 2.70 -16.24 22.36
N ARG A 16 3.39 -15.52 21.48
CA ARG A 16 3.61 -14.07 21.61
C ARG A 16 2.29 -13.28 21.59
N VAL A 17 1.33 -13.68 20.75
CA VAL A 17 0.01 -13.04 20.71
C VAL A 17 -0.74 -13.29 22.03
N LYS A 18 -0.70 -14.50 22.59
CA LYS A 18 -1.31 -14.81 23.90
C LYS A 18 -0.68 -13.99 25.04
N GLN A 19 0.64 -13.86 25.08
CA GLN A 19 1.34 -13.02 26.06
C GLN A 19 0.91 -11.56 25.92
N THR A 20 0.81 -11.05 24.69
CA THR A 20 0.36 -9.68 24.42
C THR A 20 -1.09 -9.46 24.88
N ALA A 21 -1.97 -10.43 24.63
CA ALA A 21 -3.35 -10.39 25.09
C ALA A 21 -3.44 -10.35 26.62
N PHE A 22 -2.63 -11.17 27.31
CA PHE A 22 -2.54 -11.19 28.76
C PHE A 22 -2.06 -9.84 29.32
N LEU A 23 -0.93 -9.33 28.82
CA LEU A 23 -0.35 -8.05 29.27
C LEU A 23 -1.31 -6.87 29.08
N ARG A 24 -2.06 -6.87 27.97
CA ARG A 24 -3.02 -5.81 27.65
C ARG A 24 -4.40 -6.02 28.30
N ARG A 25 -4.63 -7.15 28.96
CA ARG A 25 -5.93 -7.57 29.52
C ARG A 25 -7.06 -7.54 28.47
N LEU A 26 -6.75 -7.98 27.26
CA LEU A 26 -7.69 -8.03 26.13
C LEU A 26 -7.90 -9.49 25.68
N PRO A 27 -9.07 -9.82 25.10
CA PRO A 27 -9.26 -11.12 24.49
C PRO A 27 -8.36 -11.29 23.25
N LEU A 28 -7.89 -12.51 23.02
CA LEU A 28 -6.98 -12.85 21.91
C LEU A 28 -7.52 -12.39 20.55
N SER A 29 -8.82 -12.57 20.32
CA SER A 29 -9.50 -12.14 19.10
C SER A 29 -9.37 -10.63 18.86
N ARG A 30 -9.43 -9.81 19.91
CA ARG A 30 -9.29 -8.36 19.79
C ARG A 30 -7.89 -7.96 19.38
N VAL A 31 -6.86 -8.61 19.95
CA VAL A 31 -5.46 -8.37 19.56
C VAL A 31 -5.24 -8.69 18.08
N LEU A 32 -5.78 -9.80 17.59
CA LEU A 32 -5.70 -10.17 16.18
C LEU A 32 -6.48 -9.22 15.27
N GLU A 33 -7.70 -8.83 15.66
CA GLU A 33 -8.49 -7.85 14.92
C GLU A 33 -7.78 -6.50 14.81
N ASP A 34 -7.20 -6.01 15.89
CA ASP A 34 -6.50 -4.73 15.93
C ASP A 34 -5.23 -4.77 15.07
N ALA A 35 -4.48 -5.88 15.12
CA ALA A 35 -3.31 -6.09 14.25
C ALA A 35 -3.69 -6.12 12.76
N LEU A 36 -4.77 -6.82 12.40
CA LEU A 36 -5.28 -6.86 11.02
C LEU A 36 -5.75 -5.48 10.55
N ARG A 37 -6.45 -4.74 11.39
CA ARG A 37 -6.88 -3.36 11.08
C ARG A 37 -5.68 -2.46 10.82
N ALA A 38 -4.67 -2.52 11.69
CA ALA A 38 -3.44 -1.74 11.52
C ALA A 38 -2.72 -2.11 10.22
N TYR A 39 -2.57 -3.41 9.93
CA TYR A 39 -1.95 -3.88 8.70
C TYR A 39 -2.70 -3.38 7.46
N LEU A 40 -4.03 -3.55 7.42
CA LEU A 40 -4.84 -3.11 6.30
C LEU A 40 -4.80 -1.59 6.11
N ALA A 41 -4.84 -0.81 7.18
CA ALA A 41 -4.69 0.65 7.09
C ALA A 41 -3.35 1.05 6.45
N THR A 42 -2.26 0.35 6.78
CA THR A 42 -0.96 0.60 6.14
C THR A 42 -0.92 0.11 4.68
N ALA A 43 -1.63 -0.97 4.36
CA ALA A 43 -1.70 -1.51 3.01
C ALA A 43 -2.57 -0.65 2.07
N GLU A 44 -3.68 -0.12 2.56
CA GLU A 44 -4.53 0.82 1.83
C GLU A 44 -3.82 2.15 1.59
N GLY A 45 -3.05 2.65 2.56
CA GLY A 45 -2.18 3.81 2.37
C GLY A 45 -1.10 3.61 1.29
N LYS A 46 -0.68 2.36 1.04
CA LYS A 46 0.27 2.00 -0.02
C LYS A 46 -0.37 1.89 -1.42
N LYS A 47 -1.70 1.85 -1.54
CA LYS A 47 -2.40 1.73 -2.85
C LYS A 47 -2.51 3.03 -3.65
N LYS A 48 -1.82 4.11 -3.27
CA LYS A 48 -1.73 5.35 -4.08
C LYS A 48 -0.30 5.83 -4.26
N LYS A 49 0.54 5.07 -4.99
CA LYS A 49 1.75 5.62 -5.62
C LYS A 49 1.98 4.98 -6.99
N GLY A 50 1.01 5.15 -7.89
CA GLY A 50 1.23 5.03 -9.34
C GLY A 50 1.98 6.23 -9.94
N VAL A 51 2.46 7.16 -9.11
CA VAL A 51 3.34 8.25 -9.54
C VAL A 51 4.45 8.39 -8.50
N ALA A 52 5.66 8.01 -8.88
CA ALA A 52 6.84 8.34 -8.10
C ALA A 52 7.04 9.86 -8.18
N HIS A 53 6.90 10.57 -7.05
CA HIS A 53 7.17 12.01 -7.00
C HIS A 53 8.61 12.35 -7.43
N SER A 54 9.54 11.41 -7.29
CA SER A 54 10.94 11.52 -7.74
C SER A 54 11.11 11.51 -9.25
N THR A 55 10.11 11.05 -10.03
CA THR A 55 10.11 11.09 -11.50
C THR A 55 9.18 12.17 -12.05
N ARG A 56 8.66 13.07 -11.20
CA ARG A 56 7.87 14.22 -11.64
C ARG A 56 8.81 15.24 -12.29
N GLY A 57 9.24 14.96 -13.52
CA GLY A 57 9.79 15.97 -14.40
C GLY A 57 8.71 17.01 -14.65
N GLY A 58 8.91 18.23 -14.13
CA GLY A 58 8.07 19.35 -14.50
C GLY A 58 8.37 19.74 -15.94
N MET A 59 7.66 19.15 -16.91
CA MET A 59 7.62 19.70 -18.25
C MET A 59 6.75 20.95 -18.21
N ALA A 60 7.39 22.11 -17.99
CA ALA A 60 6.76 23.43 -18.12
C ALA A 60 6.75 23.85 -19.60
N ILE A 61 6.12 23.03 -20.44
CA ILE A 61 5.92 23.34 -21.85
C ILE A 61 4.43 23.55 -22.10
N ALA A 62 4.09 24.64 -22.80
CA ALA A 62 2.73 24.90 -23.24
C ALA A 62 2.31 23.81 -24.24
N ARG A 63 1.04 23.39 -24.17
CA ARG A 63 0.49 22.28 -24.98
C ARG A 63 0.73 22.47 -26.49
N ASP A 64 0.69 23.72 -26.95
CA ASP A 64 0.88 24.08 -28.36
C ASP A 64 2.33 23.87 -28.81
N SER A 65 3.30 24.14 -27.93
CA SER A 65 4.72 23.90 -28.20
C SER A 65 5.06 22.40 -28.19
N LEU A 66 4.39 21.60 -27.34
CA LEU A 66 4.55 20.14 -27.35
C LEU A 66 4.02 19.55 -28.66
N ALA A 67 2.85 20.03 -29.12
CA ALA A 67 2.27 19.60 -30.40
C ALA A 67 3.22 19.93 -31.56
N GLY A 68 3.81 21.13 -31.59
CA GLY A 68 4.80 21.49 -32.62
C GLY A 68 6.04 20.60 -32.63
N ILE A 69 6.57 20.22 -31.46
CA ILE A 69 7.72 19.30 -31.35
C ILE A 69 7.34 17.88 -31.80
N MET A 70 6.11 17.45 -31.54
CA MET A 70 5.61 16.12 -31.94
C MET A 70 5.25 16.04 -33.42
N ASP A 71 4.87 17.16 -34.05
CA ASP A 71 4.53 17.25 -35.46
C ASP A 71 5.75 17.52 -36.36
N GLU A 72 6.90 17.91 -35.79
CA GLU A 72 8.18 17.90 -36.49
C GLU A 72 8.62 16.44 -36.71
N GLY A 73 8.19 15.90 -37.86
CA GLY A 73 8.49 14.55 -38.30
C GLY A 73 9.95 14.18 -38.09
N GLY A 74 10.16 13.05 -37.41
CA GLY A 74 11.48 12.54 -37.07
C GLY A 74 12.40 12.44 -38.28
N VAL A 75 13.52 13.17 -38.22
CA VAL A 75 14.70 12.98 -39.09
C VAL A 75 15.48 11.71 -38.69
N TYR A 76 14.84 10.75 -38.00
CA TYR A 76 15.46 9.53 -37.50
C TYR A 76 14.56 8.31 -37.72
N GLU A 77 14.26 8.01 -38.98
CA GLU A 77 14.11 6.62 -39.40
C GLU A 77 15.02 6.41 -40.62
N ALA A 78 16.09 5.65 -40.39
CA ALA A 78 17.03 5.16 -41.41
C ALA A 78 16.51 3.86 -42.04
#